data_AF-A0A3D4BTQ7-F1
#
_entry.id   AF-A0A3D4BTQ7-F1
#
_cell.length_a   1.000
_cell.length_b   1.000
_cell.length_c   1.000
_cell.angle_alpha   90.00
_cell.angle_beta   90.00
_cell.angle_gamma   90.00
#
_symmetry.space_group_name_H-M   'P 1'
#
loop_
_entity.id
_entity.type
_entity.pdbx_description
1 polymer ?
#
loop_
_entity_poly.entity_id
_entity_poly.type
_entity_poly.pdbx_seq_one_letter_code
_entity_poly.pdbx_strand_id
1 'polypeptide(L)'
;MQNKGVIRLFAIIFALACLYQLSFTYVANKVENDAEEYAQGDLAKKQRYLDSINSQTVYNLGIDEFTYAEVKEKEINLGLDLRGGMNVILEVSVKDILRELSNDPRNPVLQEAFQRADKKATTGQDNYLSSFFESLEEIKSEKNLNVKLSDPSLFGTKELNDKLGFNAEDNQVKEELNGQVNAAVENVYTVLRARIDQFGVVQPNIQRLDNSGRILVELPGVKDPDRVKKLLQATAELEFWNVYNGSELIGFLNAANETLKT
;
A
#
# COMPACT_ATOMS: atom_id res chain seq x y z
N MET A 1 3.58 -55.48 16.64
CA MET A 1 4.84 -54.68 16.59
C MET A 1 5.29 -54.34 15.15
N GLN A 2 4.42 -54.39 14.13
CA GLN A 2 4.83 -54.33 12.71
C GLN A 2 5.00 -52.91 12.11
N ASN A 3 4.55 -51.84 12.77
CA ASN A 3 4.69 -50.48 12.21
C ASN A 3 5.97 -49.74 12.62
N LYS A 4 6.86 -50.34 13.43
CA LYS A 4 8.07 -49.66 13.92
C LYS A 4 9.04 -49.26 12.80
N GLY A 5 9.10 -50.02 11.70
CA GLY A 5 9.96 -49.72 10.55
C GLY A 5 9.46 -48.51 9.75
N VAL A 6 8.16 -48.48 9.46
CA VAL A 6 7.51 -47.36 8.75
C VAL A 6 7.60 -46.07 9.56
N ILE A 7 7.35 -46.13 10.87
CA ILE A 7 7.47 -44.96 11.76
C ILE A 7 8.90 -44.41 11.78
N ARG A 8 9.94 -45.27 11.80
CA ARG A 8 11.34 -44.83 11.73
C ARG A 8 11.69 -44.19 10.39
N LEU A 9 11.21 -44.74 9.28
CA LEU A 9 11.41 -44.16 7.95
C LEU A 9 10.78 -42.77 7.85
N PHE A 10 9.52 -42.62 8.28
CA PHE A 10 8.86 -41.32 8.35
C PHE A 10 9.57 -40.33 9.27
N ALA A 11 10.06 -40.77 10.43
CA ALA A 11 10.82 -39.92 11.34
C ALA A 11 12.14 -39.43 10.72
N ILE A 12 12.85 -40.30 9.98
CA ILE A 12 14.08 -39.93 9.27
C ILE A 12 13.79 -38.93 8.15
N ILE A 13 12.78 -39.17 7.33
CA ILE A 13 12.37 -38.25 6.25
C ILE A 13 11.96 -36.89 6.84
N PHE A 14 11.18 -36.90 7.92
CA PHE A 14 10.77 -35.68 8.62
C PHE A 14 11.97 -34.93 9.21
N ALA A 15 12.93 -35.63 9.82
CA ALA A 15 14.15 -35.02 10.33
C ALA A 15 14.98 -34.38 9.20
N LEU A 16 15.10 -35.04 8.05
CA LEU A 16 15.77 -34.48 6.87
C LEU A 16 15.04 -33.25 6.33
N ALA A 17 13.70 -33.26 6.28
CA ALA A 17 12.91 -32.09 5.89
C ALA A 17 13.10 -30.92 6.86
N CYS A 18 13.12 -31.18 8.16
CA CYS A 18 13.41 -30.16 9.17
C CYS A 18 14.82 -29.58 9.00
N LEU A 19 15.85 -30.43 8.79
CA LEU A 19 17.22 -29.97 8.55
C LEU A 19 17.33 -29.13 7.28
N TYR A 20 16.61 -29.50 6.22
CA TYR A 20 16.53 -28.73 4.99
C TYR A 20 15.89 -27.35 5.22
N GLN A 21 14.80 -27.26 6.00
CA GLN A 21 14.18 -25.96 6.33
C GLN A 21 15.10 -25.09 7.19
N LEU A 22 15.79 -25.69 8.16
CA LEU A 22 16.67 -25.00 9.11
C LEU A 22 17.97 -24.51 8.45
N SER A 23 18.43 -25.18 7.39
CA SER A 23 19.64 -24.77 6.66
C SER A 23 19.47 -23.41 5.97
N PHE A 24 18.30 -23.10 5.41
CA PHE A 24 18.01 -21.76 4.86
C PHE A 24 18.13 -20.67 5.92
N THR A 25 17.58 -20.94 7.11
CA THR A 25 17.67 -20.00 8.25
C THR A 25 19.12 -19.82 8.71
N TYR A 26 19.92 -20.89 8.71
CA TYR A 26 21.34 -20.79 9.04
C TYR A 26 22.11 -19.93 8.03
N VAL A 27 21.89 -20.12 6.73
CA VAL A 27 22.58 -19.36 5.67
C VAL A 27 22.14 -17.90 5.66
N ALA A 28 20.84 -17.62 5.83
CA ALA A 28 20.32 -16.25 5.94
C ALA A 28 21.02 -15.49 7.09
N ASN A 29 21.07 -16.10 8.27
CA ASN A 29 21.75 -15.51 9.44
C ASN A 29 23.25 -15.32 9.21
N LYS A 30 23.92 -16.23 8.49
CA LYS A 30 25.34 -16.07 8.14
C LYS A 30 25.57 -14.80 7.31
N VAL A 31 24.81 -14.61 6.23
CA VAL A 31 24.94 -13.42 5.38
C VAL A 31 24.60 -12.14 6.14
N GLU A 32 23.61 -12.18 7.04
CA GLU A 32 23.29 -11.03 7.88
C GLU A 32 24.40 -10.67 8.87
N ASN A 33 25.08 -11.66 9.45
CA ASN A 33 26.23 -11.46 10.32
C ASN A 33 27.43 -10.89 9.53
N ASP A 34 27.69 -11.39 8.32
CA ASP A 34 28.74 -10.85 7.44
C ASP A 34 28.46 -9.37 7.10
N ALA A 35 27.19 -9.02 6.86
CA ALA A 35 26.75 -7.65 6.62
C ALA A 35 26.92 -6.75 7.86
N GLU A 36 26.64 -7.28 9.05
CA GLU A 36 26.82 -6.59 10.34
C GLU A 36 28.29 -6.27 10.61
N GLU A 37 29.17 -7.24 10.37
CA GLU A 37 30.62 -7.09 10.50
C GLU A 37 31.16 -6.04 9.52
N TYR A 38 30.72 -6.08 8.26
CA TYR A 38 31.07 -5.09 7.24
C TYR A 38 30.59 -3.68 7.60
N ALA A 39 29.40 -3.58 8.19
CA ALA A 39 28.77 -2.30 8.51
C ALA A 39 29.40 -1.58 9.70
N GLN A 40 29.98 -2.31 10.66
CA GLN A 40 30.54 -1.74 11.91
C GLN A 40 29.55 -0.81 12.64
N GLY A 41 28.25 -1.14 12.62
CA GLY A 41 27.18 -0.36 13.23
C GLY A 41 26.56 0.73 12.34
N ASP A 42 27.06 0.95 11.12
CA ASP A 42 26.45 1.86 10.14
C ASP A 42 25.30 1.18 9.38
N LEU A 43 24.07 1.56 9.71
CA LEU A 43 22.85 1.02 9.10
C LEU A 43 22.81 1.18 7.58
N ALA A 44 23.32 2.30 7.04
CA ALA A 44 23.30 2.56 5.61
C ALA A 44 24.30 1.66 4.86
N LYS A 45 25.47 1.39 5.46
CA LYS A 45 26.44 0.43 4.90
C LYS A 45 25.93 -1.00 4.96
N LYS A 46 25.31 -1.41 6.08
CA LYS A 46 24.68 -2.73 6.23
C LYS A 46 23.65 -2.95 5.12
N GLN A 47 22.79 -1.96 4.90
CA GLN A 47 21.75 -2.01 3.89
C GLN A 47 22.34 -2.15 2.47
N ARG A 48 23.31 -1.30 2.10
CA ARG A 48 23.95 -1.36 0.77
C ARG A 48 24.60 -2.72 0.50
N TYR A 49 25.20 -3.31 1.52
CA TYR A 49 25.77 -4.65 1.42
C TYR A 49 24.68 -5.68 1.12
N LEU A 50 23.61 -5.72 1.92
CA LEU A 50 22.48 -6.63 1.71
C LEU A 50 21.81 -6.42 0.35
N ASP A 51 21.62 -5.17 -0.09
CA ASP A 51 21.04 -4.84 -1.39
C ASP A 51 21.91 -5.37 -2.54
N SER A 52 23.23 -5.32 -2.41
CA SER A 52 24.17 -5.80 -3.44
C SER A 52 24.28 -7.34 -3.51
N ILE A 53 24.02 -8.02 -2.40
CA ILE A 53 24.02 -9.49 -2.32
C ILE A 53 22.63 -10.06 -2.60
N ASN A 54 21.58 -9.24 -2.60
CA ASN A 54 20.20 -9.71 -2.73
C ASN A 54 19.95 -10.62 -3.95
N SER A 55 20.55 -10.29 -5.09
CA SER A 55 20.47 -11.06 -6.33
C SER A 55 21.60 -12.07 -6.54
N GLN A 56 22.56 -12.18 -5.61
CA GLN A 56 23.68 -13.11 -5.70
C GLN A 56 23.31 -14.47 -5.12
N THR A 57 23.84 -15.53 -5.73
CA THR A 57 23.72 -16.91 -5.23
C THR A 57 24.56 -17.09 -3.97
N VAL A 58 23.91 -17.37 -2.85
CA VAL A 58 24.56 -17.54 -1.53
C VAL A 58 24.48 -18.96 -1.00
N TYR A 59 23.60 -19.79 -1.57
CA TYR A 59 23.42 -21.17 -1.15
C TYR A 59 23.36 -22.12 -2.35
N ASN A 60 24.26 -23.10 -2.37
CA ASN A 60 24.31 -24.13 -3.40
C ASN A 60 24.21 -25.50 -2.74
N LEU A 61 23.16 -26.24 -3.08
CA LEU A 61 22.87 -27.58 -2.55
C LEU A 61 23.28 -28.71 -3.51
N GLY A 62 24.00 -28.38 -4.59
CA GLY A 62 24.43 -29.30 -5.64
C GLY A 62 23.34 -29.73 -6.62
N ILE A 63 22.06 -29.58 -6.23
CA ILE A 63 20.88 -29.86 -7.07
C ILE A 63 20.27 -28.55 -7.57
N ASP A 64 20.19 -27.55 -6.69
CA ASP A 64 19.65 -26.21 -6.96
C ASP A 64 20.55 -25.14 -6.33
N GLU A 65 20.57 -23.97 -6.97
CA GLU A 65 21.21 -22.76 -6.48
C GLU A 65 20.15 -21.76 -6.02
N PHE A 66 20.37 -21.13 -4.87
CA PHE A 66 19.45 -20.16 -4.30
C PHE A 66 20.17 -18.82 -4.09
N THR A 67 19.52 -17.76 -4.57
CA THR A 67 19.88 -16.37 -4.30
C THR A 67 19.60 -15.99 -2.85
N TYR A 68 20.21 -14.90 -2.36
CA TYR A 68 19.91 -14.41 -1.01
C TYR A 68 18.42 -14.10 -0.82
N ALA A 69 17.77 -13.51 -1.82
CA ALA A 69 16.34 -13.26 -1.80
C ALA A 69 15.51 -14.55 -1.59
N GLU A 70 15.82 -15.61 -2.34
CA GLU A 70 15.11 -16.90 -2.22
C GLU A 70 15.41 -17.62 -0.89
N VAL A 71 16.65 -17.56 -0.42
CA VAL A 71 17.02 -18.11 0.89
C VAL A 71 16.26 -17.40 2.01
N LYS A 72 16.11 -16.09 1.88
CA LYS A 72 15.38 -15.25 2.83
C LYS A 72 13.88 -15.52 2.81
N GLU A 73 13.28 -15.75 1.64
CA GLU A 73 11.87 -16.14 1.51
C GLU A 73 11.55 -17.49 2.15
N LYS A 74 12.49 -18.45 2.07
CA LYS A 74 12.40 -19.79 2.67
C LYS A 74 12.77 -19.86 4.14
N GLU A 75 13.22 -18.75 4.72
CA GLU A 75 13.56 -18.66 6.13
C GLU A 75 12.33 -18.90 7.02
N ILE A 76 12.55 -19.43 8.23
CA ILE A 76 11.46 -19.61 9.19
C ILE A 76 10.86 -18.25 9.56
N ASN A 77 9.53 -18.18 9.52
CA ASN A 77 8.78 -17.04 10.01
C ASN A 77 8.87 -16.99 11.54
N LEU A 78 9.62 -16.04 12.05
CA LEU A 78 9.78 -15.80 13.48
C LEU A 78 8.71 -14.83 14.01
N GLY A 79 7.96 -14.17 13.11
CA GLY A 79 6.98 -13.15 13.47
C GLY A 79 7.62 -11.89 14.07
N LEU A 80 6.78 -10.90 14.38
CA LEU A 80 7.21 -9.63 14.95
C LEU A 80 7.83 -9.78 16.35
N ASP A 81 7.31 -10.69 17.16
CA ASP A 81 7.74 -10.86 18.55
C ASP A 81 9.18 -11.38 18.66
N LEU A 82 9.56 -12.33 17.80
CA LEU A 82 10.89 -12.95 17.86
C LEU A 82 11.94 -12.25 16.97
N ARG A 83 11.54 -11.60 15.87
CA ARG A 83 12.47 -10.83 15.00
C ARG A 83 12.53 -9.34 15.32
N GLY A 84 11.54 -8.79 16.03
CA GLY A 84 11.32 -7.36 16.08
C GLY A 84 10.91 -6.79 14.72
N GLY A 85 10.60 -5.50 14.66
CA GLY A 85 10.20 -4.82 13.43
C GLY A 85 9.20 -3.69 13.69
N MET A 86 8.26 -3.51 12.76
CA MET A 86 7.28 -2.43 12.79
C MET A 86 5.85 -2.96 12.67
N ASN A 87 4.95 -2.45 13.53
CA ASN A 87 3.51 -2.63 13.42
C ASN A 87 2.85 -1.26 13.27
N VAL A 88 2.08 -1.07 12.20
CA VAL A 88 1.36 0.18 11.92
C VAL A 88 -0.07 -0.10 11.46
N ILE A 89 -0.98 0.76 11.87
CA ILE A 89 -2.34 0.83 11.34
C ILE A 89 -2.41 2.05 10.43
N LEU A 90 -2.69 1.82 9.16
CA LEU A 90 -2.89 2.86 8.15
C LEU A 90 -4.40 3.06 7.95
N GLU A 91 -4.84 4.29 7.76
CA GLU A 91 -6.23 4.62 7.46
C GLU A 91 -6.32 5.25 6.08
N VAL A 92 -7.22 4.74 5.24
CA VAL A 92 -7.51 5.30 3.93
C VAL A 92 -8.46 6.48 4.11
N SER A 93 -8.08 7.65 3.59
CA SER A 93 -8.89 8.86 3.66
C SER A 93 -10.13 8.74 2.76
N VAL A 94 -11.25 8.29 3.34
CA VAL A 94 -12.55 8.25 2.65
C VAL A 94 -12.98 9.65 2.20
N LYS A 95 -12.61 10.68 2.98
CA LYS A 95 -12.80 12.09 2.64
C LYS A 95 -12.20 12.45 1.28
N ASP A 96 -10.95 12.07 1.05
CA ASP A 96 -10.26 12.42 -0.19
C ASP A 96 -10.82 11.63 -1.37
N ILE A 97 -11.23 10.37 -1.16
CA ILE A 97 -11.97 9.59 -2.16
C ILE A 97 -13.27 10.31 -2.53
N LEU A 98 -14.10 10.67 -1.54
CA LEU A 98 -15.36 11.37 -1.79
C LEU A 98 -15.16 12.74 -2.47
N ARG A 99 -14.05 13.42 -2.15
CA ARG A 99 -13.68 14.65 -2.84
C ARG A 99 -13.36 14.40 -4.31
N GLU A 100 -12.59 13.36 -4.61
CA GLU A 100 -12.26 12.98 -5.99
C GLU A 100 -13.49 12.53 -6.78
N LEU A 101 -14.40 11.81 -6.13
CA LEU A 101 -15.67 11.37 -6.74
C LEU A 101 -16.69 12.50 -6.91
N SER A 102 -16.47 13.65 -6.28
CA SER A 102 -17.38 14.80 -6.41
C SER A 102 -17.08 15.59 -7.68
N ASN A 103 -18.14 16.07 -8.34
CA ASN A 103 -18.00 16.85 -9.56
C ASN A 103 -17.49 18.28 -9.28
N ASP A 104 -17.85 18.85 -8.12
CA ASP A 104 -17.31 20.12 -7.63
C ASP A 104 -16.80 20.01 -6.18
N PRO A 105 -15.52 19.64 -5.99
CA PRO A 105 -14.86 19.58 -4.68
C PRO A 105 -14.90 20.89 -3.88
N ARG A 106 -15.13 22.03 -4.55
CA ARG A 106 -15.10 23.36 -3.94
C ARG A 106 -16.49 23.85 -3.53
N ASN A 107 -17.53 23.04 -3.74
CA ASN A 107 -18.88 23.37 -3.32
C ASN A 107 -18.92 23.62 -1.80
N PRO A 108 -19.42 24.79 -1.34
CA PRO A 108 -19.54 25.11 0.08
C PRO A 108 -20.34 24.09 0.89
N VAL A 109 -21.38 23.47 0.30
CA VAL A 109 -22.20 22.44 0.94
C VAL A 109 -21.39 21.19 1.21
N LEU A 110 -20.61 20.72 0.21
CA LEU A 110 -19.72 19.57 0.38
C LEU A 110 -18.61 19.85 1.40
N GLN A 111 -18.00 21.03 1.34
CA GLN A 111 -16.97 21.41 2.32
C GLN A 111 -17.49 21.42 3.75
N GLU A 112 -18.69 21.97 3.95
CA GLU A 112 -19.33 21.96 5.27
C GLU A 112 -19.70 20.54 5.71
N ALA A 113 -20.19 19.69 4.79
CA ALA A 113 -20.48 18.29 5.06
C ALA A 113 -19.22 17.53 5.50
N PHE A 114 -18.09 17.72 4.81
CA PHE A 114 -16.81 17.14 5.22
C PHE A 114 -16.36 17.61 6.60
N GLN A 115 -16.49 18.91 6.93
CA GLN A 115 -16.10 19.42 8.24
C GLN A 115 -16.96 18.87 9.38
N ARG A 116 -18.27 18.68 9.14
CA ARG A 116 -19.17 18.05 10.11
C ARG A 116 -18.88 16.55 10.25
N ALA A 117 -18.62 15.87 9.13
CA ALA A 117 -18.25 14.46 9.11
C ALA A 117 -16.94 14.20 9.88
N ASP A 118 -15.92 15.05 9.72
CA ASP A 118 -14.64 14.93 10.45
C ASP A 118 -14.84 15.03 11.97
N LYS A 119 -15.71 15.94 12.42
CA LYS A 119 -16.06 16.07 13.84
C LYS A 119 -16.78 14.82 14.34
N LYS A 120 -17.78 14.32 13.58
CA LYS A 120 -18.52 13.11 13.93
C LYS A 120 -17.63 11.87 13.95
N ALA A 121 -16.70 11.73 13.01
CA ALA A 121 -15.76 10.61 12.93
C ALA A 121 -14.76 10.58 14.09
N THR A 122 -14.44 11.72 14.71
CA THR A 122 -13.56 11.78 15.88
C THR A 122 -14.27 11.30 17.16
N THR A 123 -15.59 11.45 17.24
CA THR A 123 -16.39 11.14 18.44
C THR A 123 -17.23 9.87 18.32
N GLY A 124 -17.54 9.45 17.10
CA GLY A 124 -18.45 8.35 16.78
C GLY A 124 -17.73 7.02 16.58
N GLN A 125 -18.50 5.93 16.68
CA GLN A 125 -18.07 4.58 16.26
C GLN A 125 -18.47 4.25 14.83
N ASP A 126 -19.23 5.15 14.18
CA ASP A 126 -19.78 4.92 12.84
C ASP A 126 -18.73 5.10 11.74
N ASN A 127 -18.97 4.45 10.60
CA ASN A 127 -18.16 4.61 9.40
C ASN A 127 -18.21 6.06 8.89
N TYR A 128 -17.05 6.62 8.52
CA TYR A 128 -16.90 7.97 7.98
C TYR A 128 -17.92 8.27 6.86
N LEU A 129 -18.16 7.31 5.96
CA LEU A 129 -19.11 7.47 4.85
C LEU A 129 -20.55 7.70 5.35
N SER A 130 -20.96 6.99 6.39
CA SER A 130 -22.29 7.15 7.01
C SER A 130 -22.40 8.53 7.67
N SER A 131 -21.38 8.93 8.44
CA SER A 131 -21.34 10.25 9.07
C SER A 131 -21.34 11.39 8.05
N PHE A 132 -20.72 11.18 6.88
CA PHE A 132 -20.78 12.12 5.76
C PHE A 132 -22.19 12.27 5.20
N PHE A 133 -22.88 11.17 4.88
CA PHE A 133 -24.24 11.24 4.36
C PHE A 133 -25.20 11.88 5.37
N GLU A 134 -25.09 11.53 6.64
CA GLU A 134 -25.90 12.14 7.71
C GLU A 134 -25.66 13.66 7.79
N SER A 135 -24.40 14.08 7.81
CA SER A 135 -24.03 15.50 7.84
C SER A 135 -24.54 16.27 6.61
N LEU A 136 -24.54 15.62 5.44
CA LEU A 136 -25.03 16.22 4.21
C LEU A 136 -26.56 16.39 4.23
N GLU A 137 -27.31 15.41 4.74
CA GLU A 137 -28.77 15.52 4.90
C GLU A 137 -29.15 16.59 5.93
N GLU A 138 -28.40 16.71 7.04
CA GLU A 138 -28.59 17.80 8.01
C GLU A 138 -28.43 19.17 7.36
N ILE A 139 -27.36 19.38 6.58
CA ILE A 139 -27.12 20.65 5.88
C ILE A 139 -28.22 20.92 4.83
N LYS A 140 -28.64 19.88 4.09
CA LYS A 140 -29.75 20.00 3.12
C LYS A 140 -31.04 20.45 3.82
N SER A 141 -31.35 19.89 4.98
CA SER A 141 -32.52 20.25 5.80
C SER A 141 -32.41 21.68 6.36
N GLU A 142 -31.28 22.04 6.96
CA GLU A 142 -31.04 23.37 7.53
C GLU A 142 -31.13 24.50 6.50
N LYS A 143 -30.62 24.24 5.28
CA LYS A 143 -30.59 25.23 4.19
C LYS A 143 -31.78 25.12 3.24
N ASN A 144 -32.73 24.22 3.50
CA ASN A 144 -33.87 23.92 2.63
C ASN A 144 -33.45 23.62 1.18
N LEU A 145 -32.35 22.90 1.00
CA LEU A 145 -31.82 22.52 -0.31
C LEU A 145 -32.47 21.22 -0.80
N ASN A 146 -33.22 21.30 -1.89
CA ASN A 146 -33.79 20.14 -2.57
C ASN A 146 -32.87 19.63 -3.68
N VAL A 147 -31.65 19.25 -3.31
CA VAL A 147 -30.61 18.79 -4.25
C VAL A 147 -30.42 17.28 -4.06
N LYS A 148 -30.52 16.50 -5.13
CA LYS A 148 -30.23 15.05 -5.12
C LYS A 148 -28.71 14.83 -5.08
N LEU A 149 -28.27 13.68 -4.57
CA LEU A 149 -26.84 13.31 -4.62
C LEU A 149 -26.31 13.21 -6.05
N SER A 150 -27.17 12.81 -7.00
CA SER A 150 -26.86 12.74 -8.44
C SER A 150 -26.80 14.11 -9.13
N ASP A 151 -27.00 15.22 -8.41
CA ASP A 151 -26.90 16.56 -8.97
C ASP A 151 -25.45 16.91 -9.36
N PRO A 152 -25.22 17.65 -10.47
CA PRO A 152 -23.88 18.07 -10.89
C PRO A 152 -23.13 18.93 -9.88
N SER A 153 -23.80 19.55 -8.91
CA SER A 153 -23.14 20.28 -7.82
C SER A 153 -22.54 19.36 -6.75
N LEU A 154 -22.93 18.08 -6.72
CA LEU A 154 -22.48 17.07 -5.75
C LEU A 154 -21.73 15.93 -6.46
N PHE A 155 -22.38 14.78 -6.67
CA PHE A 155 -21.77 13.57 -7.23
C PHE A 155 -22.24 13.27 -8.65
N GLY A 156 -22.99 14.17 -9.31
CA GLY A 156 -23.45 14.03 -10.69
C GLY A 156 -22.33 14.11 -11.74
N THR A 157 -21.23 13.38 -11.56
CA THR A 157 -20.13 13.29 -12.52
C THR A 157 -20.56 12.54 -13.78
N LYS A 158 -19.75 12.64 -14.83
CA LYS A 158 -19.97 11.84 -16.04
C LYS A 158 -19.91 10.34 -15.72
N GLU A 159 -18.94 9.86 -14.94
CA GLU A 159 -18.84 8.43 -14.63
C GLU A 159 -20.06 7.91 -13.86
N LEU A 160 -20.60 8.68 -12.91
CA LEU A 160 -21.78 8.28 -12.16
C LEU A 160 -23.01 8.22 -13.08
N ASN A 161 -23.19 9.24 -13.93
CA ASN A 161 -24.30 9.29 -14.88
C ASN A 161 -24.24 8.17 -15.92
N ASP A 162 -23.04 7.77 -16.37
CA ASP A 162 -22.86 6.64 -17.29
C ASP A 162 -23.28 5.30 -16.67
N LYS A 163 -23.19 5.15 -15.34
CA LYS A 163 -23.57 3.93 -14.60
C LYS A 163 -25.03 3.90 -14.15
N LEU A 164 -25.52 4.98 -13.55
CA LEU A 164 -26.84 5.05 -12.90
C LEU A 164 -27.88 5.82 -13.71
N GLY A 165 -27.47 6.52 -14.77
CA GLY A 165 -28.31 7.46 -15.50
C GLY A 165 -28.44 8.82 -14.80
N PHE A 166 -28.95 9.80 -15.54
CA PHE A 166 -29.22 11.13 -15.00
C PHE A 166 -30.35 11.07 -13.95
N ASN A 167 -30.23 11.87 -12.89
CA ASN A 167 -31.22 12.00 -11.80
C ASN A 167 -31.49 10.72 -10.99
N ALA A 168 -30.50 9.83 -10.88
CA ALA A 168 -30.57 8.63 -10.05
C ALA A 168 -31.01 8.94 -8.60
N GLU A 169 -31.69 7.98 -7.97
CA GLU A 169 -32.18 8.11 -6.60
C GLU A 169 -31.04 8.09 -5.58
N ASP A 170 -31.17 8.86 -4.50
CA ASP A 170 -30.11 9.04 -3.50
C ASP A 170 -29.63 7.71 -2.90
N ASN A 171 -30.52 6.72 -2.74
CA ASN A 171 -30.14 5.40 -2.24
C ASN A 171 -29.22 4.63 -3.20
N GLN A 172 -29.46 4.74 -4.52
CA GLN A 172 -28.61 4.10 -5.53
C GLN A 172 -27.24 4.78 -5.59
N VAL A 173 -27.20 6.11 -5.46
CA VAL A 173 -25.95 6.87 -5.40
C VAL A 173 -25.15 6.51 -4.15
N LYS A 174 -25.81 6.39 -2.98
CA LYS A 174 -25.16 5.95 -1.72
C LYS A 174 -24.52 4.56 -1.85
N GLU A 175 -25.22 3.62 -2.50
CA GLU A 175 -24.70 2.26 -2.74
C GLU A 175 -23.48 2.28 -3.67
N GLU A 176 -23.56 3.01 -4.79
CA GLU A 176 -22.46 3.14 -5.75
C GLU A 176 -21.23 3.82 -5.13
N LEU A 177 -21.42 4.89 -4.35
CA LEU A 177 -20.32 5.57 -3.64
C LEU A 177 -19.66 4.62 -2.62
N ASN A 178 -20.43 3.80 -1.91
CA ASN A 178 -19.88 2.79 -1.01
C ASN A 178 -19.07 1.74 -1.79
N GLY A 179 -19.58 1.29 -2.95
CA GLY A 179 -18.86 0.40 -3.85
C GLY A 179 -17.53 0.98 -4.32
N GLN A 180 -17.52 2.25 -4.73
CA GLN A 180 -16.32 2.96 -5.19
C GLN A 180 -15.30 3.19 -4.05
N VAL A 181 -15.76 3.53 -2.85
CA VAL A 181 -14.89 3.63 -1.67
C VAL A 181 -14.25 2.29 -1.35
N ASN A 182 -15.02 1.20 -1.36
CA ASN A 182 -14.49 -0.14 -1.12
C ASN A 182 -13.46 -0.56 -2.19
N ALA A 183 -13.73 -0.25 -3.46
CA ALA A 183 -12.79 -0.49 -4.55
C ALA A 183 -11.50 0.33 -4.40
N ALA A 184 -11.61 1.60 -4.01
CA ALA A 184 -10.46 2.46 -3.74
C ALA A 184 -9.60 1.92 -2.59
N VAL A 185 -10.21 1.45 -1.50
CA VAL A 185 -9.50 0.80 -0.38
C VAL A 185 -8.77 -0.47 -0.84
N GLU A 186 -9.40 -1.29 -1.68
CA GLU A 186 -8.78 -2.51 -2.23
C GLU A 186 -7.59 -2.19 -3.15
N ASN A 187 -7.70 -1.13 -3.95
CA ASN A 187 -6.60 -0.64 -4.76
C ASN A 187 -5.43 -0.18 -3.89
N VAL A 188 -5.69 0.57 -2.81
CA VAL A 188 -4.66 0.98 -1.86
C VAL A 188 -4.01 -0.24 -1.20
N TYR A 189 -4.79 -1.25 -0.81
CA TYR A 189 -4.24 -2.51 -0.28
C TYR A 189 -3.26 -3.17 -1.27
N THR A 190 -3.65 -3.28 -2.54
CA THR A 190 -2.83 -3.86 -3.60
C THR A 190 -1.53 -3.06 -3.81
N VAL A 191 -1.62 -1.73 -3.82
CA VAL A 191 -0.45 -0.84 -3.95
C VAL A 191 0.49 -0.96 -2.74
N LEU A 192 -0.06 -0.99 -1.53
CA LEU A 192 0.74 -1.14 -0.31
C LEU A 192 1.48 -2.48 -0.29
N ARG A 193 0.82 -3.58 -0.67
CA ARG A 193 1.48 -4.89 -0.82
C ARG A 193 2.64 -4.81 -1.81
N ALA A 194 2.40 -4.30 -3.02
CA ALA A 194 3.44 -4.18 -4.04
C ALA A 194 4.64 -3.32 -3.59
N ARG A 195 4.41 -2.26 -2.80
CA ARG A 195 5.48 -1.43 -2.23
C ARG A 195 6.27 -2.14 -1.15
N ILE A 196 5.59 -2.91 -0.30
CA ILE A 196 6.23 -3.65 0.79
C ILE A 196 7.13 -4.75 0.22
N ASP A 197 6.71 -5.42 -0.85
CA ASP A 197 7.50 -6.44 -1.54
C ASP A 197 8.86 -5.90 -2.03
N GLN A 198 8.95 -4.61 -2.35
CA GLN A 198 10.20 -3.96 -2.78
C GLN A 198 11.24 -3.77 -1.67
N PHE A 199 10.85 -3.86 -0.39
CA PHE A 199 11.77 -3.65 0.74
C PHE A 199 12.55 -4.90 1.17
N GLY A 200 12.28 -6.05 0.55
CA GLY A 200 12.93 -7.30 0.95
C GLY A 200 12.61 -7.69 2.40
N VAL A 201 11.48 -7.22 2.93
CA VAL A 201 10.95 -7.68 4.22
C VAL A 201 10.44 -9.10 4.06
N VAL A 202 10.77 -9.95 5.02
CA VAL A 202 10.42 -11.35 4.95
C VAL A 202 8.97 -11.48 5.39
N GLN A 203 8.09 -11.89 4.47
CA GLN A 203 6.72 -12.32 4.76
C GLN A 203 5.90 -11.27 5.55
N PRO A 204 5.60 -10.10 4.94
CA PRO A 204 4.79 -9.07 5.58
C PRO A 204 3.36 -9.56 5.86
N ASN A 205 2.80 -9.21 7.00
CA ASN A 205 1.39 -9.47 7.31
C ASN A 205 0.59 -8.19 7.08
N ILE A 206 -0.29 -8.21 6.08
CA ILE A 206 -1.12 -7.07 5.69
C ILE A 206 -2.58 -7.51 5.74
N GLN A 207 -3.33 -6.95 6.69
CA GLN A 207 -4.72 -7.31 6.94
C GLN A 207 -5.60 -6.07 6.89
N ARG A 208 -6.76 -6.19 6.26
CA ARG A 208 -7.79 -5.14 6.32
C ARG A 208 -8.52 -5.29 7.65
N LEU A 209 -8.67 -4.17 8.38
CA LEU A 209 -9.50 -4.12 9.57
C LEU A 209 -10.92 -3.77 9.13
N ASP A 210 -11.84 -4.70 9.33
CA ASP A 210 -13.18 -4.67 8.77
C ASP A 210 -13.91 -3.34 8.97
N ASN A 211 -14.67 -2.93 7.94
CA ASN A 211 -15.61 -1.80 7.89
C ASN A 211 -15.08 -0.39 8.24
N SER A 212 -13.77 -0.22 8.45
CA SER A 212 -13.21 1.05 8.92
C SER A 212 -12.23 1.71 7.95
N GLY A 213 -11.99 1.13 6.76
CA GLY A 213 -10.99 1.67 5.83
C GLY A 213 -9.56 1.63 6.39
N ARG A 214 -9.33 0.85 7.45
CA ARG A 214 -8.04 0.69 8.11
C ARG A 214 -7.33 -0.57 7.66
N ILE A 215 -6.01 -0.50 7.54
CA ILE A 215 -5.14 -1.56 7.09
C ILE A 215 -4.06 -1.77 8.17
N LEU A 216 -4.06 -2.94 8.78
CA LEU A 216 -3.00 -3.40 9.68
C LEU A 216 -1.82 -3.88 8.83
N VAL A 217 -0.64 -3.36 9.11
CA VAL A 217 0.60 -3.72 8.44
C VAL A 217 1.65 -4.08 9.48
N GLU A 218 2.10 -5.32 9.44
CA GLU A 218 3.17 -5.83 10.29
C GLU A 218 4.34 -6.24 9.41
N LEU A 219 5.50 -5.64 9.66
CA LEU A 219 6.72 -5.83 8.90
C LEU A 219 7.84 -6.33 9.83
N PRO A 220 8.03 -7.66 9.94
CA PRO A 220 9.12 -8.24 10.72
C PRO A 220 10.48 -7.92 10.10
N GLY A 221 11.49 -7.69 10.93
CA GLY A 221 12.87 -7.49 10.49
C GLY A 221 13.17 -6.13 9.84
N VAL A 222 12.24 -5.16 9.91
CA VAL A 222 12.51 -3.78 9.49
C VAL A 222 13.52 -3.13 10.42
N LYS A 223 14.64 -2.68 9.85
CA LYS A 223 15.74 -2.02 10.59
C LYS A 223 15.58 -0.48 10.68
N ASP A 224 14.85 0.12 9.75
CA ASP A 224 14.59 1.57 9.68
C ASP A 224 13.09 1.87 9.51
N PRO A 225 12.35 2.05 10.63
CA PRO A 225 10.91 2.33 10.60
C PRO A 225 10.57 3.68 9.96
N ASP A 226 11.41 4.71 10.13
CA ASP A 226 11.13 6.05 9.62
C ASP A 226 11.18 6.10 8.09
N ARG A 227 12.13 5.38 7.48
CA ARG A 227 12.18 5.22 6.03
C ARG A 227 10.97 4.48 5.48
N VAL A 228 10.56 3.40 6.14
CA VAL A 228 9.39 2.63 5.69
C VAL A 228 8.11 3.46 5.83
N LYS A 229 7.94 4.16 6.96
CA LYS A 229 6.85 5.12 7.16
C LYS A 229 6.80 6.15 6.04
N LYS A 230 7.93 6.77 5.69
CA LYS A 230 8.00 7.76 4.61
C LYS A 230 7.56 7.18 3.25
N LEU A 231 7.93 5.94 2.93
CA LEU A 231 7.51 5.31 1.67
C LEU A 231 6.05 4.88 1.68
N LEU A 232 5.55 4.35 2.79
CA LEU A 232 4.13 3.99 2.94
C LEU A 232 3.23 5.23 2.84
N GLN A 233 3.70 6.39 3.31
CA GLN A 233 3.00 7.68 3.20
C GLN A 233 3.18 8.38 1.84
N ALA A 234 4.17 8.00 1.04
CA ALA A 234 4.42 8.68 -0.23
C ALA A 234 3.27 8.47 -1.21
N THR A 235 2.68 9.54 -1.74
CA THR A 235 1.76 9.44 -2.87
C THR A 235 2.55 9.03 -4.10
N ALA A 236 2.18 7.93 -4.75
CA ALA A 236 2.79 7.52 -6.02
C ALA A 236 1.90 8.00 -7.15
N GLU A 237 2.11 9.25 -7.57
CA GLU A 237 1.49 9.79 -8.77
C GLU A 237 2.37 9.42 -9.97
N LEU A 238 1.83 8.63 -10.89
CA LEU A 238 2.51 8.28 -12.14
C LEU A 238 2.03 9.23 -13.23
N GLU A 239 2.88 10.19 -13.56
CA GLU A 239 2.62 11.13 -14.65
C GLU A 239 3.38 10.74 -15.90
N PHE A 240 2.67 10.72 -17.02
CA PHE A 240 3.28 10.52 -18.34
C PHE A 240 3.51 11.88 -18.99
N TRP A 241 4.78 12.22 -19.18
CA TRP A 241 5.19 13.45 -19.83
C TRP A 241 5.65 13.16 -21.26
N ASN A 242 5.16 13.95 -22.21
CA ASN A 242 5.73 13.95 -23.54
C ASN A 242 7.13 14.58 -23.47
N VAL A 243 8.14 13.78 -23.79
CA VAL A 243 9.53 14.24 -23.87
C VAL A 243 9.85 14.62 -25.31
N TYR A 244 10.52 15.76 -25.48
CA TYR A 244 11.05 16.18 -26.78
C TYR A 244 12.48 15.71 -26.92
N ASN A 245 12.85 15.26 -28.11
CA ASN A 245 14.25 14.95 -28.39
C ASN A 245 15.04 16.25 -28.53
N GLY A 246 16.30 16.25 -28.07
CA GLY A 246 17.15 17.44 -28.14
C GLY A 246 17.27 18.02 -29.55
N SER A 247 17.20 17.17 -30.59
CA SER A 247 17.19 17.58 -32.00
C SER A 247 15.98 18.43 -32.40
N GLU A 248 14.82 18.20 -31.77
CA GLU A 248 13.57 18.92 -32.04
C GLU A 248 13.60 20.33 -31.42
N LEU A 249 14.36 20.51 -30.33
CA LEU A 249 14.53 21.78 -29.65
C LEU A 249 15.54 22.72 -30.33
N ILE A 250 16.48 22.18 -31.12
CA ILE A 250 17.54 22.99 -31.77
C ILE A 250 16.94 24.10 -32.66
N GLY A 251 15.91 23.79 -33.44
CA GLY A 251 15.26 24.77 -34.32
C GLY A 251 14.61 25.91 -33.53
N PHE A 252 13.91 25.57 -32.45
CA PHE A 252 13.29 26.55 -31.55
C PHE A 252 14.34 27.43 -30.85
N LEU A 253 15.42 26.83 -30.33
CA LEU A 253 16.49 27.56 -29.64
C LEU A 253 17.21 28.53 -30.58
N ASN A 254 17.46 28.14 -31.84
CA ASN A 254 18.06 29.04 -32.83
C ASN A 254 17.13 30.22 -33.18
N ALA A 255 15.83 29.96 -33.36
CA ALA A 255 14.85 31.01 -33.64
C ALA A 255 14.71 31.98 -32.44
N ALA A 256 14.67 31.45 -31.21
CA ALA A 256 14.64 32.25 -29.99
C ALA A 256 15.89 33.13 -29.85
N ASN A 257 17.08 32.57 -30.15
CA ASN A 257 18.35 33.29 -30.08
C ASN A 257 18.45 34.44 -31.10
N GLU A 258 17.93 34.27 -32.31
CA GLU A 258 17.89 35.35 -33.30
C GLU A 258 16.88 36.44 -32.93
N THR A 259 15.77 36.08 -32.29
CA THR A 259 14.77 37.07 -31.83
C THR A 259 15.29 37.89 -30.63
N LEU A 260 16.07 37.28 -29.74
CA LEU A 260 16.69 37.95 -28.58
C LEU A 260 17.92 38.80 -28.92
N LYS A 261 18.45 38.67 -30.14
CA LYS A 261 19.59 39.48 -30.64
C LYS A 261 19.18 40.90 -31.05
N THR A 262 17.91 41.10 -31.39
CA THR A 262 17.29 42.41 -31.66
C THR A 262 16.95 43.14 -30.38
#